data_AF-A0A5J4TWC7-F1
#
_entry.id   AF-A0A5J4TWC7-F1
#
_cell.length_a   1.000
_cell.length_b   1.000
_cell.length_c   1.000
_cell.angle_alpha   90.00
_cell.angle_beta   90.00
_cell.angle_gamma   90.00
#
_symmetry.space_group_name_H-M   'P 1'
#
loop_
_entity.id
_entity.type
_entity.pdbx_description
1 polymer ?
#
loop_
_entity_poly.entity_id
_entity_poly.type
_entity_poly.pdbx_seq_one_letter_code
_entity_poly.pdbx_strand_id
1 'polypeptide(L)'
;MRRSSGDSSVSIITLTSDSITPITVQYVVMIIDSGFFAIQQSNKAQLILSNIEFIGAGTVKQEGLALLLIEYSSFRLSTNISTISPFIQAIRGQLEINSCSFGTSLETNLGSPAIQTSSQCTNIKFKQTIFSNLHSIITNGEQKASGAVIEMGEKTEFEFTDCTFIHCIDSSSDIQHSTGAVCIILKSSDSLIHQYSDEQTIQSTISFNYCQFTGCIGGSSGAIQSISNQSQLNLRLNIIIDKCSFDNCGNENSIVGACSFNGQSEYNNYGEISVTNSRFKNCVGIKAGGILFGENMQPINARNNVFSIINFEQTKCLVTTDIFFSSKELLDQAGGISSILQGYKYEQNQQQSTIGQIKIQGFSSNFAPYLDCATRNGTEQCEQIPCGLELNIIPEQCEYIEDEDKDQECQQKCVPTLITPINECGCLTVNDPRQECKQVCIPKKDSLINEDCPCFLIGDPRAACKKLCIPDKETEVNDQCPCLDIGDPRSECKKLCIPDKETEVNDQCPCLDIGDPRSECKKLCIPDKETEVN
;
A
#
# COMPACT_ATOMS: atom_id res chain seq x y z
N MET A 1 15.39 18.72 -22.16
CA MET A 1 15.80 19.44 -20.93
C MET A 1 16.43 18.43 -19.99
N ARG A 2 17.64 18.68 -19.48
CA ARG A 2 18.35 17.74 -18.61
C ARG A 2 18.84 18.44 -17.37
N ARG A 3 18.83 17.73 -16.24
CA ARG A 3 19.44 18.17 -14.99
C ARG A 3 20.43 17.11 -14.49
N SER A 4 21.58 17.57 -13.99
CA SER A 4 22.61 16.71 -13.37
C SER A 4 22.40 16.59 -11.85
N SER A 5 22.89 15.48 -11.28
CA SER A 5 22.62 14.90 -9.95
C SER A 5 23.07 15.70 -8.70
N GLY A 6 23.15 17.03 -8.75
CA GLY A 6 23.79 17.84 -7.69
C GLY A 6 22.86 18.39 -6.61
N ASP A 7 21.55 18.42 -6.82
CA ASP A 7 20.65 19.17 -5.94
C ASP A 7 19.25 18.54 -5.94
N SER A 8 18.80 17.98 -4.82
CA SER A 8 17.55 17.21 -4.75
C SER A 8 16.29 18.09 -4.71
N SER A 9 16.44 19.41 -4.56
CA SER A 9 15.32 20.30 -4.22
C SER A 9 14.71 21.09 -5.38
N VAL A 10 15.42 21.22 -6.51
CA VAL A 10 15.00 22.08 -7.64
C VAL A 10 14.20 21.29 -8.68
N SER A 11 13.40 22.01 -9.48
CA SER A 11 12.66 21.47 -10.62
C SER A 11 13.24 21.98 -11.95
N ILE A 12 12.86 21.38 -13.08
CA ILE A 12 13.08 22.03 -14.40
C ILE A 12 12.09 23.17 -14.58
N ILE A 13 10.84 22.98 -14.13
CA ILE A 13 9.75 23.95 -14.29
C ILE A 13 9.04 24.12 -12.96
N THR A 14 8.86 25.36 -12.51
CA THR A 14 7.97 25.67 -11.38
C THR A 14 6.99 26.75 -11.80
N LEU A 15 5.69 26.46 -11.67
CA LEU A 15 4.67 27.50 -11.57
C LEU A 15 4.50 27.84 -10.09
N THR A 16 4.83 29.07 -9.73
CA THR A 16 4.67 29.56 -8.36
C THR A 16 3.22 29.94 -8.06
N SER A 17 2.91 30.18 -6.78
CA SER A 17 1.61 30.68 -6.32
C SER A 17 1.13 31.95 -7.03
N ASP A 18 2.07 32.78 -7.48
CA ASP A 18 1.81 34.08 -8.12
C ASP A 18 1.58 33.97 -9.64
N SER A 19 1.76 32.77 -10.21
CA SER A 19 1.53 32.53 -11.63
C SER A 19 0.04 32.68 -11.96
N ILE A 20 -0.27 33.55 -12.91
CA ILE A 20 -1.66 33.86 -13.33
C ILE A 20 -1.99 33.47 -14.77
N THR A 21 -0.97 33.19 -15.59
CA THR A 21 -1.15 32.84 -17.01
C THR A 21 -0.96 31.34 -17.17
N PRO A 22 -1.89 30.61 -17.82
CA PRO A 22 -1.70 29.21 -18.15
C PRO A 22 -0.41 28.98 -18.96
N ILE A 23 0.30 27.91 -18.65
CA ILE A 23 1.57 27.56 -19.31
C ILE A 23 1.45 26.18 -19.93
N THR A 24 1.93 26.05 -21.16
CA THR A 24 2.00 24.79 -21.88
C THR A 24 3.44 24.46 -22.23
N VAL A 25 3.85 23.25 -21.92
CA VAL A 25 5.17 22.68 -22.25
C VAL A 25 4.91 21.48 -23.13
N GLN A 26 5.51 21.45 -24.32
CA GLN A 26 5.23 20.41 -25.29
C GLN A 26 6.43 19.99 -26.13
N TYR A 27 6.43 18.71 -26.53
CA TYR A 27 7.46 18.11 -27.41
C TYR A 27 8.87 18.19 -26.82
N VAL A 28 9.00 17.75 -25.57
CA VAL A 28 10.26 17.81 -24.82
C VAL A 28 10.63 16.44 -24.27
N VAL A 29 11.90 16.10 -24.32
CA VAL A 29 12.46 15.01 -23.50
C VAL A 29 13.03 15.62 -22.23
N MET A 30 12.54 15.21 -21.07
CA MET A 30 13.02 15.64 -19.75
C MET A 30 13.81 14.52 -19.09
N ILE A 31 15.06 14.79 -18.71
CA ILE A 31 15.96 13.78 -18.12
C ILE A 31 16.42 14.27 -16.75
N ILE A 32 16.07 13.53 -15.69
CA ILE A 32 16.39 13.87 -14.30
C ILE A 32 16.79 12.61 -13.53
N ASP A 33 18.00 12.64 -12.95
CA ASP A 33 18.49 11.52 -12.14
C ASP A 33 17.92 11.55 -10.70
N SER A 34 17.51 12.72 -10.18
CA SER A 34 16.79 12.91 -8.91
C SER A 34 16.13 14.31 -8.81
N GLY A 35 15.07 14.44 -8.00
CA GLY A 35 14.37 15.71 -7.77
C GLY A 35 13.06 15.84 -8.54
N PHE A 36 12.76 17.01 -9.11
CA PHE A 36 11.46 17.28 -9.75
C PHE A 36 11.56 17.61 -11.24
N PHE A 37 10.68 17.03 -12.05
CA PHE A 37 10.46 17.47 -13.43
C PHE A 37 9.75 18.82 -13.46
N ALA A 38 8.60 18.87 -12.80
CA ALA A 38 7.78 20.06 -12.70
C ALA A 38 7.14 20.16 -11.34
N ILE A 39 6.96 21.38 -10.85
CA ILE A 39 6.17 21.67 -9.66
C ILE A 39 5.11 22.70 -10.04
N GLN A 40 3.84 22.35 -9.86
CA GLN A 40 2.72 23.26 -10.03
C GLN A 40 2.21 23.70 -8.66
N GLN A 41 2.44 24.95 -8.28
CA GLN A 41 2.01 25.55 -7.00
C GLN A 41 0.93 26.63 -7.18
N SER A 42 0.57 26.96 -8.42
CA SER A 42 -0.38 28.02 -8.72
C SER A 42 -1.80 27.64 -8.30
N ASN A 43 -2.52 28.63 -7.78
CA ASN A 43 -3.95 28.53 -7.49
C ASN A 43 -4.83 29.06 -8.63
N LYS A 44 -4.23 29.58 -9.71
CA LYS A 44 -4.93 30.28 -10.80
C LYS A 44 -4.50 29.82 -12.19
N ALA A 45 -3.19 29.78 -12.44
CA ALA A 45 -2.62 29.37 -13.71
C ALA A 45 -2.57 27.85 -13.83
N GLN A 46 -3.08 27.32 -14.93
CA GLN A 46 -2.97 25.89 -15.25
C GLN A 46 -1.58 25.57 -15.80
N LEU A 47 -1.09 24.36 -15.56
CA LEU A 47 0.11 23.82 -16.21
C LEU A 47 -0.31 22.65 -17.11
N ILE A 48 0.05 22.72 -18.38
CA ILE A 48 -0.20 21.68 -19.37
C ILE A 48 1.14 21.09 -19.81
N LEU A 49 1.32 19.79 -19.62
CA LEU A 49 2.49 19.02 -20.01
C LEU A 49 2.06 18.02 -21.09
N SER A 50 2.43 18.27 -22.35
CA SER A 50 1.91 17.49 -23.49
C SER A 50 3.04 16.92 -24.34
N ASN A 51 2.95 15.65 -24.75
CA ASN A 51 3.98 15.02 -25.59
C ASN A 51 5.39 15.11 -24.96
N ILE A 52 5.49 14.76 -23.67
CA ILE A 52 6.74 14.79 -22.91
C ILE A 52 7.23 13.38 -22.60
N GLU A 53 8.51 13.14 -22.82
CA GLU A 53 9.19 11.92 -22.38
C GLU A 53 9.95 12.23 -21.09
N PHE A 54 9.41 11.77 -19.96
CA PHE A 54 10.01 11.88 -18.63
C PHE A 54 10.91 10.66 -18.37
N ILE A 55 12.22 10.90 -18.27
CA ILE A 55 13.23 9.86 -18.12
C ILE A 55 14.01 10.08 -16.81
N GLY A 56 14.01 9.06 -15.96
CA GLY A 56 14.76 9.02 -14.70
C GLY A 56 13.86 9.13 -13.46
N ALA A 57 14.46 9.42 -12.30
CA ALA A 57 13.80 9.38 -11.00
C ALA A 57 13.21 10.75 -10.57
N GLY A 58 12.84 11.58 -11.54
CA GLY A 58 12.17 12.85 -11.26
C GLY A 58 10.69 12.68 -10.94
N THR A 59 10.14 13.58 -10.13
CA THR A 59 8.71 13.63 -9.82
C THR A 59 8.05 14.85 -10.49
N VAL A 60 6.84 14.68 -11.03
CA VAL A 60 5.94 15.78 -11.34
C VAL A 60 5.04 16.01 -10.12
N LYS A 61 5.11 17.20 -9.53
CA LYS A 61 4.46 17.53 -8.27
C LYS A 61 3.34 18.53 -8.46
N GLN A 62 2.16 18.22 -7.93
CA GLN A 62 1.00 19.10 -7.90
C GLN A 62 0.73 19.57 -6.47
N GLU A 63 0.98 20.84 -6.21
CA GLU A 63 0.79 21.53 -4.93
C GLU A 63 -0.14 22.74 -5.03
N GLY A 64 -0.67 23.05 -6.21
CA GLY A 64 -1.56 24.18 -6.46
C GLY A 64 -3.03 23.77 -6.39
N LEU A 65 -3.94 24.75 -6.42
CA LEU A 65 -5.37 24.49 -6.62
C LEU A 65 -5.77 24.47 -8.10
N ALA A 66 -4.96 25.06 -8.97
CA ALA A 66 -5.20 25.06 -10.41
C ALA A 66 -4.88 23.70 -11.03
N LEU A 67 -5.52 23.40 -12.15
CA LEU A 67 -5.34 22.15 -12.89
C LEU A 67 -3.89 21.95 -13.34
N LEU A 68 -3.36 20.76 -13.06
CA LEU A 68 -2.25 20.16 -13.78
C LEU A 68 -2.80 19.15 -14.79
N LEU A 69 -2.58 19.41 -16.07
CA LEU A 69 -2.95 18.51 -17.16
C LEU A 69 -1.69 17.88 -17.75
N ILE A 70 -1.65 16.56 -17.83
CA ILE A 70 -0.56 15.81 -18.45
C ILE A 70 -1.14 14.91 -19.53
N GLU A 71 -0.70 15.08 -20.78
CA GLU A 71 -1.26 14.33 -21.90
C GLU A 71 -0.19 13.80 -22.85
N TYR A 72 -0.48 12.66 -23.49
CA TYR A 72 0.38 12.03 -24.51
C TYR A 72 1.84 11.87 -24.07
N SER A 73 2.06 11.61 -22.78
CA SER A 73 3.39 11.65 -22.16
C SER A 73 3.78 10.28 -21.59
N SER A 74 5.07 10.03 -21.44
CA SER A 74 5.59 8.75 -20.93
C SER A 74 6.54 8.96 -19.78
N PHE A 75 6.44 8.12 -18.75
CA PHE A 75 7.30 8.11 -17.57
C PHE A 75 8.06 6.79 -17.52
N ARG A 76 9.39 6.85 -17.53
CA ARG A 76 10.25 5.67 -17.36
C ARG A 76 11.50 5.97 -16.56
N LEU A 77 12.00 4.96 -15.86
CA LEU A 77 13.32 5.03 -15.25
C LEU A 77 14.42 4.85 -16.29
N SER A 78 15.55 5.52 -16.09
CA SER A 78 16.79 5.19 -16.79
C SER A 78 17.34 3.86 -16.28
N THR A 79 18.06 3.12 -17.12
CA THR A 79 18.80 1.92 -16.70
C THR A 79 19.71 2.23 -15.52
N ASN A 80 19.68 1.39 -14.48
CA ASN A 80 20.49 1.50 -13.25
C ASN A 80 20.12 2.64 -12.29
N ILE A 81 18.95 3.27 -12.46
CA ILE A 81 18.41 4.21 -11.47
C ILE A 81 17.22 3.55 -10.78
N SER A 82 17.24 3.49 -9.46
CA SER A 82 16.08 3.22 -8.62
C SER A 82 15.58 4.52 -8.02
N THR A 83 14.27 4.62 -7.82
CA THR A 83 13.66 5.73 -7.06
C THR A 83 12.96 5.19 -5.83
N ILE A 84 12.65 6.08 -4.89
CA ILE A 84 11.71 5.85 -3.78
C ILE A 84 10.60 6.91 -3.79
N SER A 85 10.58 7.74 -4.84
CA SER A 85 9.60 8.79 -5.04
C SER A 85 8.74 8.47 -6.24
N PRO A 86 7.43 8.77 -6.18
CA PRO A 86 6.51 8.50 -7.26
C PRO A 86 6.86 9.34 -8.49
N PHE A 87 6.47 8.88 -9.68
CA PHE A 87 6.56 9.70 -10.88
C PHE A 87 5.65 10.93 -10.77
N ILE A 88 4.48 10.77 -10.15
CA ILE A 88 3.52 11.85 -9.94
C ILE A 88 3.11 11.90 -8.47
N GLN A 89 3.24 13.08 -7.87
CA GLN A 89 2.78 13.33 -6.52
C GLN A 89 1.77 14.49 -6.53
N ALA A 90 0.50 14.17 -6.28
CA ALA A 90 -0.56 15.16 -6.15
C ALA A 90 -0.91 15.40 -4.68
N ILE A 91 -0.52 16.56 -4.17
CA ILE A 91 -0.80 16.94 -2.80
C ILE A 91 -2.17 17.58 -2.70
N ARG A 92 -2.54 18.50 -3.59
CA ARG A 92 -3.86 19.14 -3.56
C ARG A 92 -4.34 19.62 -4.92
N GLY A 93 -5.61 20.00 -5.00
CA GLY A 93 -6.20 20.55 -6.22
C GLY A 93 -6.60 19.49 -7.25
N GLN A 94 -6.42 19.81 -8.53
CA GLN A 94 -6.93 19.03 -9.65
C GLN A 94 -5.79 18.50 -10.53
N LEU A 95 -5.93 17.25 -11.00
CA LEU A 95 -4.97 16.57 -11.86
C LEU A 95 -5.74 15.78 -12.93
N GLU A 96 -5.39 16.00 -14.19
CA GLU A 96 -5.89 15.19 -15.30
C GLU A 96 -4.71 14.57 -16.04
N ILE A 97 -4.75 13.26 -16.23
CA ILE A 97 -3.74 12.49 -16.97
C ILE A 97 -4.45 11.75 -18.10
N ASN A 98 -4.05 12.02 -19.34
CA ASN A 98 -4.72 11.50 -20.51
C ASN A 98 -3.74 10.90 -21.52
N SER A 99 -3.99 9.67 -21.96
CA SER A 99 -3.19 9.03 -23.02
C SER A 99 -1.70 8.94 -22.64
N CYS A 100 -1.42 8.67 -21.36
CA CYS A 100 -0.06 8.59 -20.83
C CYS A 100 0.39 7.15 -20.59
N SER A 101 1.70 6.95 -20.40
CA SER A 101 2.27 5.65 -20.04
C SER A 101 3.25 5.75 -18.87
N PHE A 102 3.22 4.75 -17.99
CA PHE A 102 4.11 4.62 -16.84
C PHE A 102 4.79 3.25 -16.87
N GLY A 103 6.12 3.25 -16.84
CA GLY A 103 6.93 2.04 -16.95
C GLY A 103 7.28 1.70 -18.41
N THR A 104 7.77 0.48 -18.63
CA THR A 104 8.19 0.00 -19.95
C THR A 104 7.80 -1.47 -20.14
N SER A 105 8.21 -2.10 -21.24
CA SER A 105 8.08 -3.55 -21.42
C SER A 105 8.97 -4.36 -20.47
N LEU A 106 9.94 -3.72 -19.83
CA LEU A 106 10.82 -4.30 -18.81
C LEU A 106 10.34 -3.86 -17.42
N GLU A 107 10.66 -4.69 -16.43
CA GLU A 107 10.38 -4.39 -15.02
C GLU A 107 10.98 -3.03 -14.60
N THR A 108 10.15 -2.20 -13.99
CA THR A 108 10.48 -0.86 -13.51
C THR A 108 10.38 -0.83 -11.99
N ASN A 109 11.53 -0.86 -11.32
CA ASN A 109 11.63 -0.88 -9.86
C ASN A 109 11.51 0.54 -9.27
N LEU A 110 10.30 0.93 -8.86
CA LEU A 110 9.99 2.28 -8.39
C LEU A 110 10.17 2.48 -6.89
N GLY A 111 10.26 1.42 -6.09
CA GLY A 111 10.34 1.49 -4.62
C GLY A 111 9.18 2.26 -3.94
N SER A 112 8.18 2.69 -4.72
CA SER A 112 7.09 3.61 -4.41
C SER A 112 6.00 3.44 -5.50
N PRO A 113 4.76 3.92 -5.31
CA PRO A 113 3.77 3.89 -6.40
C PRO A 113 4.19 4.81 -7.55
N ALA A 114 3.76 4.51 -8.79
CA ALA A 114 3.93 5.45 -9.89
C ALA A 114 3.17 6.77 -9.64
N ILE A 115 1.99 6.68 -9.03
CA ILE A 115 1.18 7.84 -8.65
C ILE A 115 0.85 7.80 -7.16
N GLN A 116 1.06 8.93 -6.49
CA GLN A 116 0.61 9.12 -5.13
C GLN A 116 -0.24 10.38 -5.02
N THR A 117 -1.40 10.27 -4.39
CA THR A 117 -2.27 11.42 -4.09
C THR A 117 -2.49 11.60 -2.60
N SER A 118 -2.83 12.83 -2.19
CA SER A 118 -3.22 13.16 -0.82
C SER A 118 -4.72 13.52 -0.75
N SER A 119 -5.29 13.44 0.46
CA SER A 119 -6.71 13.77 0.73
C SER A 119 -7.11 15.22 0.45
N GLN A 120 -6.16 16.13 0.15
CA GLN A 120 -6.48 17.51 -0.26
C GLN A 120 -6.73 17.65 -1.77
N CYS A 121 -6.65 16.56 -2.53
CA CYS A 121 -7.08 16.52 -3.92
C CYS A 121 -8.60 16.57 -4.02
N THR A 122 -9.14 17.19 -5.07
CA THR A 122 -10.61 17.33 -5.22
C THR A 122 -11.16 16.62 -6.44
N ASN A 123 -10.49 16.72 -7.59
CA ASN A 123 -10.92 16.08 -8.84
C ASN A 123 -9.71 15.55 -9.60
N ILE A 124 -9.61 14.22 -9.70
CA ILE A 124 -8.47 13.55 -10.30
C ILE A 124 -8.96 12.56 -11.36
N LYS A 125 -8.47 12.69 -12.59
CA LYS A 125 -8.90 11.86 -13.71
C LYS A 125 -7.73 11.23 -14.44
N PHE A 126 -7.87 9.94 -14.73
CA PHE A 126 -6.98 9.16 -15.56
C PHE A 126 -7.78 8.62 -16.73
N LYS A 127 -7.36 8.95 -17.94
CA LYS A 127 -8.00 8.48 -19.17
C LYS A 127 -6.97 7.81 -20.07
N GLN A 128 -7.30 6.65 -20.64
CA GLN A 128 -6.49 6.02 -21.68
C GLN A 128 -5.02 5.85 -21.28
N THR A 129 -4.78 5.58 -20.00
CA THR A 129 -3.44 5.57 -19.41
C THR A 129 -2.98 4.14 -19.15
N ILE A 130 -1.73 3.86 -19.46
CA ILE A 130 -1.14 2.53 -19.34
C ILE A 130 -0.11 2.51 -18.21
N PHE A 131 -0.23 1.55 -17.31
CA PHE A 131 0.73 1.21 -16.26
C PHE A 131 1.31 -0.16 -16.57
N SER A 132 2.60 -0.26 -16.86
CA SER A 132 3.20 -1.51 -17.35
C SER A 132 4.47 -1.89 -16.60
N ASN A 133 4.49 -3.12 -16.08
CA ASN A 133 5.62 -3.75 -15.42
C ASN A 133 6.20 -2.88 -14.30
N LEU A 134 5.33 -2.34 -13.46
CA LEU A 134 5.70 -1.54 -12.31
C LEU A 134 5.89 -2.45 -11.10
N HIS A 135 7.03 -2.29 -10.41
CA HIS A 135 7.34 -3.09 -9.23
C HIS A 135 7.65 -2.17 -8.05
N SER A 136 6.87 -2.31 -6.98
CA SER A 136 7.10 -1.65 -5.70
C SER A 136 7.57 -2.65 -4.64
N ILE A 137 8.48 -2.20 -3.79
CA ILE A 137 8.99 -2.93 -2.62
C ILE A 137 8.94 -1.95 -1.44
N ILE A 138 7.74 -1.51 -1.07
CA ILE A 138 7.56 -0.55 0.01
C ILE A 138 7.69 -1.31 1.33
N THR A 139 8.81 -1.13 2.04
CA THR A 139 9.08 -1.87 3.30
C THR A 139 8.51 -1.19 4.54
N ASN A 140 8.17 0.09 4.44
CA ASN A 140 7.63 0.85 5.56
C ASN A 140 6.13 0.54 5.71
N GLY A 141 5.58 0.56 6.92
CA GLY A 141 4.17 0.21 7.22
C GLY A 141 3.10 1.17 6.67
N GLU A 142 3.42 1.89 5.60
CA GLU A 142 2.46 2.70 4.84
C GLU A 142 1.74 1.80 3.81
N GLN A 143 0.62 2.27 3.29
CA GLN A 143 -0.21 1.54 2.34
C GLN A 143 0.43 1.53 0.94
N LYS A 144 0.32 0.40 0.23
CA LYS A 144 1.27 0.05 -0.84
C LYS A 144 0.55 -0.35 -2.12
N ALA A 145 0.99 0.27 -3.21
CA ALA A 145 0.69 -0.19 -4.56
C ALA A 145 1.83 0.19 -5.51
N SER A 146 1.98 -0.55 -6.60
CA SER A 146 2.96 -0.20 -7.64
C SER A 146 2.39 0.80 -8.66
N GLY A 147 1.09 0.74 -8.93
CA GLY A 147 0.39 1.65 -9.84
C GLY A 147 0.06 2.98 -9.16
N ALA A 148 -0.98 3.00 -8.33
CA ALA A 148 -1.45 4.21 -7.66
C ALA A 148 -1.82 3.98 -6.20
N VAL A 149 -1.38 4.89 -5.33
CA VAL A 149 -1.89 5.03 -3.95
C VAL A 149 -2.73 6.30 -3.88
N ILE A 150 -4.00 6.13 -3.54
CA ILE A 150 -5.02 7.18 -3.59
C ILE A 150 -5.53 7.47 -2.19
N GLU A 151 -5.12 8.61 -1.64
CA GLU A 151 -5.75 9.15 -0.44
C GLU A 151 -6.94 10.02 -0.84
N MET A 152 -8.14 9.53 -0.52
CA MET A 152 -9.42 10.17 -0.72
C MET A 152 -9.70 11.06 0.49
N GLY A 153 -9.96 12.35 0.24
CA GLY A 153 -10.48 13.28 1.24
C GLY A 153 -11.99 13.40 1.20
N GLU A 154 -12.50 14.52 1.70
CA GLU A 154 -13.91 14.88 1.65
C GLU A 154 -14.31 15.34 0.25
N LYS A 155 -15.48 14.88 -0.24
CA LYS A 155 -16.06 15.28 -1.54
C LYS A 155 -15.07 15.17 -2.70
N THR A 156 -14.20 14.16 -2.62
CA THR A 156 -13.17 13.92 -3.63
C THR A 156 -13.74 13.00 -4.71
N GLU A 157 -13.45 13.35 -5.96
CA GLU A 157 -13.80 12.55 -7.13
C GLU A 157 -12.53 12.01 -7.80
N PHE A 158 -12.46 10.69 -7.93
CA PHE A 158 -11.45 9.99 -8.72
C PHE A 158 -12.09 9.20 -9.86
N GLU A 159 -11.52 9.30 -11.06
CA GLU A 159 -11.99 8.57 -12.23
C GLU A 159 -10.83 7.92 -12.97
N PHE A 160 -10.92 6.61 -13.19
CA PHE A 160 -10.12 5.87 -14.16
C PHE A 160 -11.04 5.42 -15.30
N THR A 161 -10.75 5.88 -16.51
CA THR A 161 -11.54 5.54 -17.70
C THR A 161 -10.61 4.99 -18.78
N ASP A 162 -10.92 3.78 -19.28
CA ASP A 162 -10.16 3.13 -20.36
C ASP A 162 -8.66 2.98 -20.03
N CYS A 163 -8.33 2.74 -18.75
CA CYS A 163 -6.95 2.58 -18.27
C CYS A 163 -6.54 1.11 -18.25
N THR A 164 -5.26 0.84 -18.47
CA THR A 164 -4.71 -0.53 -18.50
C THR A 164 -3.57 -0.67 -17.50
N PHE A 165 -3.65 -1.68 -16.63
CA PHE A 165 -2.64 -2.04 -15.65
C PHE A 165 -2.12 -3.45 -15.99
N ILE A 166 -0.83 -3.55 -16.28
CA ILE A 166 -0.18 -4.79 -16.73
C ILE A 166 1.02 -5.06 -15.82
N HIS A 167 1.02 -6.21 -15.14
CA HIS A 167 2.10 -6.63 -14.25
C HIS A 167 2.51 -5.55 -13.25
N CYS A 168 1.51 -4.95 -12.61
CA CYS A 168 1.69 -4.08 -11.45
C CYS A 168 1.85 -4.97 -10.22
N ILE A 169 3.05 -5.02 -9.64
CA ILE A 169 3.43 -5.96 -8.57
C ILE A 169 3.91 -5.18 -7.35
N ASP A 170 3.33 -5.46 -6.19
CA ASP A 170 3.90 -5.08 -4.91
C ASP A 170 4.40 -6.33 -4.17
N SER A 171 5.71 -6.38 -3.93
CA SER A 171 6.37 -7.52 -3.25
C SER A 171 6.70 -7.22 -1.79
N SER A 172 5.94 -6.35 -1.14
CA SER A 172 6.18 -6.03 0.26
C SER A 172 5.84 -7.22 1.18
N SER A 173 6.55 -7.33 2.29
CA SER A 173 6.30 -8.39 3.29
C SER A 173 5.00 -8.21 4.06
N ASP A 174 4.38 -7.03 3.97
CA ASP A 174 3.12 -6.72 4.63
C ASP A 174 1.94 -7.06 3.72
N ILE A 175 1.45 -8.29 3.88
CA ILE A 175 0.36 -8.80 3.07
C ILE A 175 -0.98 -8.10 3.32
N GLN A 176 -1.14 -7.28 4.37
CA GLN A 176 -2.43 -6.65 4.70
C GLN A 176 -2.63 -5.27 4.06
N HIS A 177 -1.54 -4.67 3.59
CA HIS A 177 -1.55 -3.33 2.99
C HIS A 177 -0.88 -3.30 1.61
N SER A 178 -0.81 -4.46 0.95
CA SER A 178 -0.10 -4.67 -0.32
C SER A 178 -1.08 -4.93 -1.45
N THR A 179 -1.07 -4.05 -2.46
CA THR A 179 -1.91 -4.19 -3.65
C THR A 179 -1.08 -4.10 -4.92
N GLY A 180 -1.40 -4.88 -5.94
CA GLY A 180 -0.66 -4.79 -7.21
C GLY A 180 -0.86 -3.44 -7.90
N ALA A 181 -2.10 -3.09 -8.25
CA ALA A 181 -2.38 -1.90 -9.08
C ALA A 181 -2.79 -0.65 -8.30
N VAL A 182 -3.92 -0.66 -7.57
CA VAL A 182 -4.49 0.54 -6.96
C VAL A 182 -4.91 0.33 -5.51
N CYS A 183 -4.32 1.09 -4.59
CA CYS A 183 -4.70 1.14 -3.19
C CYS A 183 -5.47 2.42 -2.89
N ILE A 184 -6.66 2.29 -2.29
CA ILE A 184 -7.60 3.38 -2.01
C ILE A 184 -7.70 3.54 -0.49
N ILE A 185 -7.48 4.76 -0.02
CA ILE A 185 -7.41 5.10 1.39
C ILE A 185 -8.39 6.23 1.64
N LEU A 186 -9.35 6.05 2.54
CA LEU A 186 -10.15 7.19 2.99
C LEU A 186 -9.44 7.85 4.17
N LYS A 187 -9.13 9.14 4.05
CA LYS A 187 -8.55 9.95 5.12
C LYS A 187 -9.38 11.21 5.36
N SER A 188 -9.70 11.45 6.62
CA SER A 188 -10.25 12.72 7.07
C SER A 188 -9.15 13.77 7.14
N SER A 189 -9.42 14.99 6.66
CA SER A 189 -8.59 16.15 6.96
C SER A 189 -9.06 16.78 8.28
N ASP A 190 -8.25 16.68 9.33
CA ASP A 190 -8.63 17.06 10.70
C ASP A 190 -9.19 18.47 10.89
N SER A 191 -10.08 18.57 11.90
CA SER A 191 -10.61 19.73 12.66
C SER A 191 -11.98 20.35 12.33
N LEU A 192 -12.61 20.13 11.16
CA LEU A 192 -13.90 20.80 10.83
C LEU A 192 -15.16 19.91 10.86
N ILE A 193 -15.02 18.59 10.94
CA ILE A 193 -16.17 17.67 10.88
C ILE A 193 -17.09 17.78 12.10
N HIS A 194 -16.60 18.31 13.22
CA HIS A 194 -17.45 18.62 14.37
C HIS A 194 -18.46 19.75 14.13
N GLN A 195 -18.41 20.45 12.99
CA GLN A 195 -19.37 21.52 12.66
C GLN A 195 -20.57 21.07 11.83
N TYR A 196 -20.54 19.87 11.24
CA TYR A 196 -21.70 19.35 10.51
C TYR A 196 -22.58 18.55 11.49
N SER A 197 -23.81 19.01 11.66
CA SER A 197 -24.87 18.28 12.36
C SER A 197 -25.00 16.85 11.82
N ASP A 198 -25.47 15.93 12.66
CA ASP A 198 -25.62 14.47 12.45
C ASP A 198 -26.35 14.00 11.16
N GLU A 199 -26.70 14.88 10.22
CA GLU A 199 -27.55 14.60 9.07
C GLU A 199 -26.87 14.68 7.68
N GLN A 200 -25.69 15.29 7.53
CA GLN A 200 -25.06 15.40 6.20
C GLN A 200 -23.92 14.38 6.01
N THR A 201 -24.23 13.27 5.33
CA THR A 201 -23.23 12.33 4.83
C THR A 201 -22.35 13.01 3.78
N ILE A 202 -21.05 13.06 4.04
CA ILE A 202 -20.03 13.51 3.11
C ILE A 202 -19.56 12.30 2.31
N GLN A 203 -19.83 12.30 1.01
CA GLN A 203 -19.53 11.20 0.11
C GLN A 203 -18.38 11.55 -0.82
N SER A 204 -17.40 10.65 -0.91
CA SER A 204 -16.32 10.70 -1.90
C SER A 204 -16.46 9.51 -2.83
N THR A 205 -16.18 9.71 -4.13
CA THR A 205 -16.42 8.69 -5.15
C THR A 205 -15.16 8.39 -5.92
N ILE A 206 -14.88 7.10 -6.10
CA ILE A 206 -13.87 6.61 -7.02
C ILE A 206 -14.51 5.65 -8.02
N SER A 207 -14.20 5.82 -9.29
CA SER A 207 -14.74 5.00 -10.36
C SER A 207 -13.67 4.43 -11.28
N PHE A 208 -13.88 3.19 -11.71
CA PHE A 208 -13.11 2.48 -12.72
C PHE A 208 -14.06 2.05 -13.82
N ASN A 209 -13.92 2.61 -15.01
CA ASN A 209 -14.79 2.36 -16.15
C ASN A 209 -13.96 1.84 -17.32
N TYR A 210 -14.32 0.68 -17.87
CA TYR A 210 -13.60 0.08 -19.01
C TYR A 210 -12.11 -0.16 -18.75
N CYS A 211 -11.71 -0.36 -17.49
CA CYS A 211 -10.31 -0.58 -17.13
C CYS A 211 -9.93 -2.06 -17.26
N GLN A 212 -8.66 -2.30 -17.54
CA GLN A 212 -8.09 -3.64 -17.67
C GLN A 212 -6.98 -3.83 -16.65
N PHE A 213 -7.02 -4.94 -15.93
CA PHE A 213 -6.01 -5.36 -14.96
C PHE A 213 -5.52 -6.74 -15.38
N THR A 214 -4.23 -6.88 -15.62
CA THR A 214 -3.65 -8.12 -16.13
C THR A 214 -2.37 -8.45 -15.40
N GLY A 215 -2.31 -9.63 -14.78
CA GLY A 215 -1.10 -10.10 -14.10
C GLY A 215 -0.68 -9.24 -12.91
N CYS A 216 -1.61 -8.49 -12.31
CA CYS A 216 -1.32 -7.65 -11.14
C CYS A 216 -1.26 -8.51 -9.87
N ILE A 217 -0.27 -8.27 -9.01
CA ILE A 217 0.01 -9.11 -7.83
C ILE A 217 0.25 -8.21 -6.61
N GLY A 218 -0.45 -8.50 -5.52
CA GLY A 218 -0.24 -7.88 -4.22
C GLY A 218 -0.67 -8.85 -3.11
N GLY A 219 -0.19 -8.63 -1.89
CA GLY A 219 -0.48 -9.50 -0.77
C GLY A 219 -1.95 -9.48 -0.33
N SER A 220 -2.60 -8.31 -0.31
CA SER A 220 -4.02 -8.19 0.06
C SER A 220 -4.93 -8.39 -1.12
N SER A 221 -4.54 -7.79 -2.25
CA SER A 221 -5.31 -7.81 -3.49
C SER A 221 -4.38 -7.78 -4.69
N GLY A 222 -4.65 -8.58 -5.72
CA GLY A 222 -3.89 -8.50 -6.95
C GLY A 222 -4.09 -7.18 -7.69
N ALA A 223 -5.32 -6.65 -7.78
CA ALA A 223 -5.59 -5.44 -8.56
C ALA A 223 -5.97 -4.23 -7.70
N ILE A 224 -7.11 -4.26 -7.03
CA ILE A 224 -7.66 -3.10 -6.32
C ILE A 224 -7.89 -3.43 -4.85
N GLN A 225 -7.49 -2.54 -3.95
CA GLN A 225 -7.82 -2.61 -2.54
C GLN A 225 -8.40 -1.29 -2.06
N SER A 226 -9.39 -1.35 -1.18
CA SER A 226 -9.78 -0.21 -0.35
C SER A 226 -9.61 -0.54 1.12
N ILE A 227 -9.08 0.42 1.87
CA ILE A 227 -8.89 0.34 3.31
C ILE A 227 -9.43 1.60 3.97
N SER A 228 -10.24 1.42 5.01
CA SER A 228 -10.56 2.49 5.95
C SER A 228 -9.63 2.47 7.15
N ASN A 229 -9.10 3.63 7.50
CA ASN A 229 -8.44 3.86 8.78
C ASN A 229 -9.22 4.86 9.66
N GLN A 230 -10.52 5.05 9.39
CA GLN A 230 -11.31 6.14 9.98
C GLN A 230 -12.49 5.62 10.80
N SER A 231 -12.74 6.30 11.92
CA SER A 231 -13.83 6.06 12.87
C SER A 231 -15.00 7.06 12.75
N GLN A 232 -14.95 7.97 11.78
CA GLN A 232 -15.90 9.09 11.71
C GLN A 232 -17.20 8.70 10.99
N LEU A 233 -18.34 8.90 11.66
CA LEU A 233 -19.68 8.43 11.24
C LEU A 233 -20.24 9.03 9.94
N ASN A 234 -19.71 10.18 9.47
CA ASN A 234 -20.32 10.94 8.38
C ASN A 234 -19.55 10.90 7.05
N LEU A 235 -18.40 10.21 6.98
CA LEU A 235 -17.63 10.06 5.74
C LEU A 235 -17.92 8.70 5.11
N ARG A 236 -18.39 8.70 3.85
CA ARG A 236 -18.62 7.47 3.08
C ARG A 236 -17.82 7.45 1.80
N LEU A 237 -17.19 6.30 1.53
CA LEU A 237 -16.56 6.02 0.25
C LEU A 237 -17.55 5.30 -0.67
N ASN A 238 -17.70 5.78 -1.90
CA ASN A 238 -18.43 5.08 -2.95
C ASN A 238 -17.45 4.59 -4.01
N ILE A 239 -17.40 3.27 -4.20
CA ILE A 239 -16.51 2.62 -5.17
C ILE A 239 -17.35 2.06 -6.30
N ILE A 240 -17.07 2.50 -7.53
CA ILE A 240 -17.77 2.05 -8.73
C ILE A 240 -16.77 1.36 -9.66
N ILE A 241 -17.02 0.11 -10.02
CA ILE A 241 -16.25 -0.64 -11.02
C ILE A 241 -17.25 -1.10 -12.08
N ASP A 242 -17.18 -0.55 -13.28
CA ASP A 242 -18.06 -0.94 -14.39
C ASP A 242 -17.25 -1.36 -15.62
N LYS A 243 -17.67 -2.46 -16.25
CA LYS A 243 -17.12 -2.96 -17.52
C LYS A 243 -15.60 -3.15 -17.49
N CYS A 244 -15.07 -3.54 -16.35
CA CYS A 244 -13.65 -3.81 -16.18
C CYS A 244 -13.32 -5.27 -16.45
N SER A 245 -12.05 -5.55 -16.76
CA SER A 245 -11.54 -6.92 -16.91
C SER A 245 -10.38 -7.14 -15.96
N PHE A 246 -10.40 -8.27 -15.26
CA PHE A 246 -9.35 -8.74 -14.37
C PHE A 246 -8.90 -10.11 -14.88
N ASP A 247 -7.65 -10.22 -15.31
CA ASP A 247 -7.09 -11.45 -15.89
C ASP A 247 -5.76 -11.82 -15.20
N ASN A 248 -5.68 -13.01 -14.64
CA ASN A 248 -4.50 -13.52 -13.90
C ASN A 248 -4.07 -12.58 -12.75
N CYS A 249 -5.02 -12.01 -12.01
CA CYS A 249 -4.72 -11.17 -10.85
C CYS A 249 -4.56 -12.02 -9.57
N GLY A 250 -3.55 -11.66 -8.77
CA GLY A 250 -3.20 -12.34 -7.52
C GLY A 250 -2.42 -13.63 -7.72
N ASN A 251 -1.98 -14.22 -6.62
CA ASN A 251 -1.29 -15.51 -6.57
C ASN A 251 -1.71 -16.30 -5.33
N GLU A 252 -1.06 -17.45 -5.08
CA GLU A 252 -1.35 -18.31 -3.92
C GLU A 252 -1.13 -17.66 -2.55
N ASN A 253 -0.40 -16.55 -2.50
CA ASN A 253 -0.15 -15.78 -1.27
C ASN A 253 -1.07 -14.55 -1.15
N SER A 254 -1.81 -14.20 -2.20
CA SER A 254 -2.76 -13.09 -2.17
C SER A 254 -3.99 -13.44 -1.34
N ILE A 255 -4.45 -12.55 -0.45
CA ILE A 255 -5.73 -12.75 0.26
C ILE A 255 -6.88 -12.78 -0.76
N VAL A 256 -6.85 -11.87 -1.72
CA VAL A 256 -7.84 -11.76 -2.79
C VAL A 256 -7.16 -11.61 -4.15
N GLY A 257 -7.67 -12.28 -5.18
CA GLY A 257 -7.07 -12.21 -6.51
C GLY A 257 -7.26 -10.87 -7.20
N ALA A 258 -8.49 -10.34 -7.28
CA ALA A 258 -8.75 -9.10 -8.01
C ALA A 258 -9.07 -7.91 -7.10
N CYS A 259 -10.15 -7.96 -6.31
CA CYS A 259 -10.68 -6.79 -5.62
C CYS A 259 -10.97 -7.07 -4.13
N SER A 260 -10.31 -6.34 -3.23
CA SER A 260 -10.53 -6.46 -1.79
C SER A 260 -11.03 -5.16 -1.20
N PHE A 261 -12.21 -5.16 -0.58
CA PHE A 261 -12.77 -3.98 0.05
C PHE A 261 -13.04 -4.23 1.53
N ASN A 262 -12.32 -3.54 2.43
CA ASN A 262 -12.51 -3.68 3.87
C ASN A 262 -12.63 -2.32 4.55
N GLY A 263 -13.61 -2.18 5.45
CA GLY A 263 -13.73 -1.07 6.41
C GLY A 263 -13.26 -1.49 7.81
N GLN A 264 -12.92 -0.50 8.66
CA GLN A 264 -12.50 -0.73 10.04
C GLN A 264 -13.72 -0.98 10.94
N SER A 265 -13.58 -1.85 11.94
CA SER A 265 -14.65 -2.53 12.70
C SER A 265 -15.53 -1.67 13.63
N GLU A 266 -15.24 -0.38 13.83
CA GLU A 266 -15.81 0.35 14.97
C GLU A 266 -17.09 1.16 14.68
N TYR A 267 -17.47 1.39 13.41
CA TYR A 267 -18.63 2.24 13.07
C TYR A 267 -19.40 1.79 11.82
N ASN A 268 -20.73 1.97 11.85
CA ASN A 268 -21.68 1.51 10.84
C ASN A 268 -21.40 2.10 9.44
N ASN A 269 -21.18 1.21 8.46
CA ASN A 269 -21.10 1.45 7.01
C ASN A 269 -20.04 2.48 6.56
N TYR A 270 -18.82 1.97 6.30
CA TYR A 270 -17.67 2.71 5.77
C TYR A 270 -17.88 3.19 4.32
N GLY A 271 -18.63 2.43 3.53
CA GLY A 271 -18.78 2.74 2.13
C GLY A 271 -19.67 1.77 1.38
N GLU A 272 -20.02 2.20 0.19
CA GLU A 272 -20.86 1.47 -0.75
C GLU A 272 -20.01 1.04 -1.95
N ILE A 273 -20.22 -0.19 -2.41
CA ILE A 273 -19.47 -0.75 -3.54
C ILE A 273 -20.43 -1.26 -4.60
N SER A 274 -20.19 -0.82 -5.84
CA SER A 274 -20.83 -1.32 -7.04
C SER A 274 -19.79 -1.93 -7.98
N VAL A 275 -19.88 -3.24 -8.27
CA VAL A 275 -19.04 -3.91 -9.29
C VAL A 275 -19.95 -4.50 -10.36
N THR A 276 -19.99 -3.94 -11.57
CA THR A 276 -20.95 -4.37 -12.59
C THR A 276 -20.33 -4.66 -13.94
N ASN A 277 -20.98 -5.55 -14.69
CA ASN A 277 -20.67 -5.83 -16.09
C ASN A 277 -19.19 -6.18 -16.34
N SER A 278 -18.51 -6.71 -15.32
CA SER A 278 -17.07 -6.93 -15.32
C SER A 278 -16.74 -8.41 -15.48
N ARG A 279 -15.51 -8.69 -15.92
CA ARG A 279 -15.02 -10.05 -16.14
C ARG A 279 -13.85 -10.34 -15.22
N PHE A 280 -13.89 -11.50 -14.58
CA PHE A 280 -12.83 -12.03 -13.74
C PHE A 280 -12.38 -13.37 -14.32
N LYS A 281 -11.12 -13.46 -14.68
CA LYS A 281 -10.55 -14.63 -15.33
C LYS A 281 -9.24 -15.01 -14.66
N ASN A 282 -9.13 -16.28 -14.26
CA ASN A 282 -7.90 -16.84 -13.70
C ASN A 282 -7.35 -16.05 -12.49
N CYS A 283 -8.22 -15.37 -11.74
CA CYS A 283 -7.80 -14.64 -10.56
C CYS A 283 -7.67 -15.61 -9.37
N VAL A 284 -6.65 -15.40 -8.54
CA VAL A 284 -6.26 -16.34 -7.49
C VAL A 284 -6.10 -15.62 -6.15
N GLY A 285 -6.72 -16.15 -5.10
CA GLY A 285 -6.49 -15.69 -3.74
C GLY A 285 -6.94 -16.70 -2.69
N ILE A 286 -6.50 -16.49 -1.45
CA ILE A 286 -6.76 -17.37 -0.30
C ILE A 286 -8.22 -17.31 0.15
N LYS A 287 -8.86 -16.14 0.12
CA LYS A 287 -10.29 -15.99 0.48
C LYS A 287 -11.20 -15.97 -0.75
N ALA A 288 -10.77 -15.28 -1.79
CA ALA A 288 -11.49 -15.18 -3.05
C ALA A 288 -10.52 -14.93 -4.21
N GLY A 289 -10.78 -15.54 -5.36
CA GLY A 289 -10.12 -15.18 -6.61
C GLY A 289 -10.62 -13.85 -7.14
N GLY A 290 -11.94 -13.63 -7.15
CA GLY A 290 -12.54 -12.42 -7.71
C GLY A 290 -12.64 -11.27 -6.71
N ILE A 291 -13.73 -11.26 -5.93
CA ILE A 291 -14.13 -10.11 -5.11
C ILE A 291 -14.30 -10.51 -3.65
N LEU A 292 -13.75 -9.71 -2.74
CA LEU A 292 -14.05 -9.75 -1.32
C LEU A 292 -14.81 -8.50 -0.90
N PHE A 293 -16.06 -8.68 -0.49
CA PHE A 293 -16.84 -7.69 0.24
C PHE A 293 -16.63 -7.91 1.73
N GLY A 294 -15.70 -7.15 2.29
CA GLY A 294 -15.27 -7.23 3.67
C GLY A 294 -16.19 -6.55 4.67
N GLU A 295 -15.69 -6.45 5.91
CA GLU A 295 -16.41 -5.80 7.01
C GLU A 295 -16.71 -4.33 6.70
N ASN A 296 -17.86 -3.85 7.19
CA ASN A 296 -18.32 -2.47 7.10
C ASN A 296 -18.42 -1.89 5.68
N MET A 297 -18.34 -2.72 4.64
CA MET A 297 -18.55 -2.32 3.26
C MET A 297 -19.87 -2.88 2.74
N GLN A 298 -20.78 -2.02 2.31
CA GLN A 298 -22.08 -2.43 1.79
C GLN A 298 -21.99 -2.76 0.29
N PRO A 299 -22.24 -4.01 -0.13
CA PRO A 299 -22.25 -4.40 -1.54
C PRO A 299 -23.58 -3.96 -2.18
N ILE A 300 -23.68 -2.72 -2.63
CA ILE A 300 -24.94 -2.17 -3.18
C ILE A 300 -25.32 -2.79 -4.53
N ASN A 301 -24.35 -3.28 -5.31
CA ASN A 301 -24.58 -3.85 -6.62
C ASN A 301 -23.39 -4.70 -7.08
N ALA A 302 -23.60 -5.96 -7.45
CA ALA A 302 -22.57 -6.83 -8.02
C ALA A 302 -23.06 -7.59 -9.26
N ARG A 303 -23.89 -6.92 -10.09
CA ARG A 303 -24.65 -7.53 -11.18
C ARG A 303 -23.89 -7.74 -12.48
N ASN A 304 -24.34 -8.72 -13.25
CA ASN A 304 -23.87 -9.03 -14.62
C ASN A 304 -22.36 -9.28 -14.72
N ASN A 305 -21.74 -9.80 -13.66
CA ASN A 305 -20.32 -10.15 -13.68
C ASN A 305 -20.13 -11.58 -14.18
N VAL A 306 -19.03 -11.80 -14.90
CA VAL A 306 -18.67 -13.10 -15.47
C VAL A 306 -17.37 -13.58 -14.84
N PHE A 307 -17.39 -14.80 -14.31
CA PHE A 307 -16.24 -15.45 -13.69
C PHE A 307 -15.82 -16.67 -14.49
N SER A 308 -14.52 -16.92 -14.56
CA SER A 308 -13.97 -18.10 -15.21
C SER A 308 -12.61 -18.45 -14.60
N ILE A 309 -12.39 -19.73 -14.34
CA ILE A 309 -11.08 -20.23 -13.92
C ILE A 309 -10.69 -21.32 -14.91
N ILE A 310 -9.63 -21.06 -15.64
CA ILE A 310 -9.04 -22.02 -16.56
C ILE A 310 -7.83 -22.58 -15.84
N ASN A 311 -8.02 -23.73 -15.19
CA ASN A 311 -6.96 -24.67 -14.84
C ASN A 311 -6.12 -24.36 -13.57
N PHE A 312 -6.37 -25.12 -12.49
CA PHE A 312 -5.43 -25.32 -11.39
C PHE A 312 -5.37 -26.79 -10.99
N GLU A 313 -4.93 -27.65 -11.92
CA GLU A 313 -4.34 -28.93 -11.54
C GLU A 313 -2.88 -28.66 -11.13
N GLN A 314 -2.58 -28.35 -9.85
CA GLN A 314 -1.31 -28.77 -9.19
C GLN A 314 -1.04 -28.25 -7.77
N THR A 315 -1.80 -27.31 -7.20
CA THR A 315 -1.50 -26.80 -5.84
C THR A 315 -2.62 -27.12 -4.88
N LYS A 316 -2.27 -27.83 -3.78
CA LYS A 316 -3.18 -28.38 -2.77
C LYS A 316 -4.06 -27.34 -2.04
N CYS A 317 -3.86 -26.04 -2.27
CA CYS A 317 -4.42 -24.98 -1.44
C CYS A 317 -4.82 -23.71 -2.20
N LEU A 318 -5.73 -23.86 -3.17
CA LEU A 318 -6.27 -22.72 -3.91
C LEU A 318 -7.78 -22.63 -3.67
N VAL A 319 -8.20 -21.54 -3.04
CA VAL A 319 -9.62 -21.22 -2.87
C VAL A 319 -10.12 -20.59 -4.17
N THR A 320 -11.07 -21.25 -4.81
CA THR A 320 -11.68 -20.86 -6.09
C THR A 320 -12.91 -19.97 -5.93
N THR A 321 -13.11 -19.37 -4.75
CA THR A 321 -14.27 -18.52 -4.48
C THR A 321 -14.25 -17.30 -5.41
N ASP A 322 -15.27 -17.18 -6.25
CA ASP A 322 -15.47 -16.04 -7.14
C ASP A 322 -15.76 -14.78 -6.33
N ILE A 323 -16.68 -14.88 -5.37
CA ILE A 323 -17.11 -13.77 -4.51
C ILE A 323 -17.27 -14.26 -3.08
N PHE A 324 -16.66 -13.53 -2.13
CA PHE A 324 -16.81 -13.75 -0.70
C PHE A 324 -17.46 -12.54 -0.03
N PHE A 325 -18.47 -12.79 0.81
CA PHE A 325 -19.11 -11.79 1.66
C PHE A 325 -18.78 -12.07 3.13
N SER A 326 -18.18 -11.11 3.83
CA SER A 326 -17.89 -11.25 5.26
C SER A 326 -19.11 -11.02 6.16
N SER A 327 -20.12 -10.27 5.70
CA SER A 327 -21.30 -9.94 6.50
C SER A 327 -22.61 -10.21 5.76
N LYS A 328 -23.41 -11.15 6.29
CA LYS A 328 -24.79 -11.41 5.85
C LYS A 328 -25.71 -10.22 6.13
N GLU A 329 -25.51 -9.54 7.25
CA GLU A 329 -26.33 -8.39 7.65
C GLU A 329 -26.20 -7.26 6.63
N LEU A 330 -24.96 -6.87 6.26
CA LEU A 330 -24.74 -5.82 5.26
C LEU A 330 -25.27 -6.21 3.88
N LEU A 331 -25.15 -7.50 3.53
CA LEU A 331 -25.70 -8.04 2.29
C LEU A 331 -27.23 -7.94 2.25
N ASP A 332 -27.91 -8.25 3.37
CA ASP A 332 -29.37 -8.17 3.46
C ASP A 332 -29.87 -6.73 3.51
N GLN A 333 -29.16 -5.84 4.20
CA GLN A 333 -29.41 -4.39 4.14
C GLN A 333 -29.31 -3.86 2.70
N ALA A 334 -28.46 -4.45 1.86
CA ALA A 334 -28.33 -4.12 0.44
C ALA A 334 -29.40 -4.78 -0.46
N GLY A 335 -30.30 -5.60 0.09
CA GLY A 335 -31.36 -6.28 -0.65
C GLY A 335 -31.10 -7.76 -0.94
N GLY A 336 -30.06 -8.35 -0.34
CA GLY A 336 -29.80 -9.79 -0.34
C GLY A 336 -29.06 -10.29 -1.59
N ILE A 337 -28.46 -11.47 -1.47
CA ILE A 337 -27.55 -12.03 -2.48
C ILE A 337 -28.17 -12.14 -3.88
N SER A 338 -29.45 -12.52 -3.98
CA SER A 338 -30.13 -12.67 -5.28
C SER A 338 -30.30 -11.33 -6.01
N SER A 339 -30.51 -10.23 -5.28
CA SER A 339 -30.61 -8.89 -5.86
C SER A 339 -29.23 -8.36 -6.24
N ILE A 340 -28.25 -8.57 -5.36
CA ILE A 340 -26.89 -8.07 -5.51
C ILE A 340 -26.16 -8.77 -6.65
N LEU A 341 -26.33 -10.08 -6.82
CA LEU A 341 -25.65 -10.90 -7.82
C LEU A 341 -26.51 -11.24 -9.03
N GLN A 342 -27.57 -10.48 -9.30
CA GLN A 342 -28.40 -10.69 -10.49
C GLN A 342 -27.53 -10.68 -11.76
N GLY A 343 -27.67 -11.72 -12.59
CA GLY A 343 -26.91 -11.84 -13.83
C GLY A 343 -25.50 -12.41 -13.65
N TYR A 344 -25.14 -12.93 -12.47
CA TYR A 344 -23.91 -13.70 -12.25
C TYR A 344 -23.82 -14.84 -13.27
N LYS A 345 -22.64 -15.00 -13.87
CA LYS A 345 -22.33 -16.11 -14.78
C LYS A 345 -20.97 -16.72 -14.50
N TYR A 346 -20.91 -18.04 -14.54
CA TYR A 346 -19.66 -18.78 -14.58
C TYR A 346 -19.42 -19.38 -15.97
N GLU A 347 -18.31 -19.06 -16.62
CA GLU A 347 -17.93 -19.65 -17.91
C GLU A 347 -17.12 -20.93 -17.67
N GLN A 348 -17.72 -22.08 -17.99
CA GLN A 348 -17.06 -23.38 -17.92
C GLN A 348 -16.11 -23.58 -19.11
N ASN A 349 -15.00 -24.28 -18.86
CA ASN A 349 -14.14 -24.76 -19.93
C ASN A 349 -14.58 -26.17 -20.36
N GLN A 350 -14.62 -26.45 -21.66
CA GLN A 350 -15.18 -27.69 -22.23
C GLN A 350 -14.50 -29.00 -21.76
N GLN A 351 -13.36 -28.88 -21.07
CA GLN A 351 -12.53 -30.00 -20.61
C GLN A 351 -12.64 -30.29 -19.11
N GLN A 352 -13.23 -29.39 -18.29
CA GLN A 352 -13.28 -29.53 -16.83
C GLN A 352 -14.67 -29.19 -16.29
N SER A 353 -15.18 -30.02 -15.37
CA SER A 353 -16.42 -29.79 -14.64
C SER A 353 -16.20 -28.86 -13.43
N THR A 354 -15.58 -27.69 -13.65
CA THR A 354 -15.48 -26.70 -12.57
C THR A 354 -16.81 -25.97 -12.42
N ILE A 355 -17.23 -25.81 -11.16
CA ILE A 355 -18.38 -25.00 -10.80
C ILE A 355 -17.88 -23.71 -10.15
N GLY A 356 -18.57 -22.60 -10.39
CA GLY A 356 -18.31 -21.36 -9.67
C GLY A 356 -18.54 -21.52 -8.17
N GLN A 357 -17.97 -20.60 -7.39
CA GLN A 357 -18.10 -20.61 -5.93
C GLN A 357 -18.42 -19.22 -5.40
N ILE A 358 -19.53 -19.08 -4.70
CA ILE A 358 -19.87 -17.87 -3.95
C ILE A 358 -20.12 -18.27 -2.50
N LYS A 359 -19.45 -17.58 -1.56
CA LYS A 359 -19.51 -17.85 -0.12
C LYS A 359 -19.99 -16.63 0.66
N ILE A 360 -20.72 -16.90 1.74
CA ILE A 360 -21.07 -15.92 2.78
C ILE A 360 -20.49 -16.47 4.08
N GLN A 361 -19.78 -15.65 4.83
CA GLN A 361 -19.22 -16.05 6.13
C GLN A 361 -20.33 -16.55 7.06
N GLY A 362 -20.10 -17.72 7.66
CA GLY A 362 -21.07 -18.40 8.54
C GLY A 362 -22.04 -19.36 7.82
N PHE A 363 -22.08 -19.37 6.49
CA PHE A 363 -22.89 -20.32 5.71
C PHE A 363 -22.00 -21.31 4.96
N SER A 364 -22.35 -22.60 4.99
CA SER A 364 -21.69 -23.66 4.21
C SER A 364 -22.21 -23.78 2.76
N SER A 365 -23.29 -23.07 2.43
CA SER A 365 -23.86 -23.15 1.08
C SER A 365 -22.97 -22.48 0.02
N ASN A 366 -22.77 -23.14 -1.11
CA ASN A 366 -22.28 -22.50 -2.34
C ASN A 366 -23.46 -21.95 -3.14
N PHE A 367 -23.51 -20.62 -3.30
CA PHE A 367 -24.62 -19.94 -3.97
C PHE A 367 -24.48 -19.87 -5.51
N ALA A 368 -23.28 -20.11 -6.04
CA ALA A 368 -22.99 -19.91 -7.46
C ALA A 368 -23.80 -20.80 -8.43
N PRO A 369 -23.97 -22.12 -8.20
CA PRO A 369 -24.73 -22.98 -9.12
C PRO A 369 -26.17 -22.50 -9.31
N TYR A 370 -26.84 -22.12 -8.22
CA TYR A 370 -28.20 -21.60 -8.27
C TYR A 370 -28.28 -20.26 -9.00
N LEU A 371 -27.37 -19.32 -8.69
CA LEU A 371 -27.36 -17.99 -9.31
C LEU A 371 -27.04 -18.02 -10.81
N ASP A 372 -26.10 -18.89 -11.24
CA ASP A 372 -25.77 -19.08 -12.66
C ASP A 372 -26.96 -19.73 -13.39
N CYS A 373 -27.59 -20.75 -12.81
CA CYS A 373 -28.81 -21.34 -13.36
C CYS A 373 -29.94 -20.31 -13.49
N ALA A 374 -30.21 -19.54 -12.44
CA ALA A 374 -31.29 -18.56 -12.43
C ALA A 374 -31.09 -17.50 -13.52
N THR A 375 -29.83 -17.14 -13.77
CA THR A 375 -29.45 -16.21 -14.84
C THR A 375 -29.66 -16.80 -16.25
N ARG A 376 -29.43 -18.11 -16.44
CA ARG A 376 -29.52 -18.76 -17.76
C ARG A 376 -30.92 -19.26 -18.11
N ASN A 377 -31.61 -19.84 -17.14
CA ASN A 377 -32.82 -20.63 -17.34
C ASN A 377 -34.06 -20.04 -16.64
N GLY A 378 -33.87 -18.99 -15.82
CA GLY A 378 -34.90 -18.48 -14.91
C GLY A 378 -34.99 -19.31 -13.64
N THR A 379 -35.54 -18.73 -12.57
CA THR A 379 -35.57 -19.33 -11.22
C THR A 379 -36.39 -20.61 -11.12
N GLU A 380 -37.43 -20.77 -11.95
CA GLU A 380 -38.36 -21.92 -11.90
C GLU A 380 -37.73 -23.24 -12.36
N GLN A 381 -36.59 -23.17 -13.07
CA GLN A 381 -35.91 -24.33 -13.63
C GLN A 381 -34.65 -24.74 -12.85
N CYS A 382 -34.38 -24.05 -11.76
CA CYS A 382 -33.20 -24.32 -10.93
C CYS A 382 -33.54 -25.28 -9.79
N GLU A 383 -32.52 -25.97 -9.30
CA GLU A 383 -32.63 -26.93 -8.21
C GLU A 383 -33.01 -26.25 -6.88
N GLN A 384 -32.78 -26.95 -5.76
CA GLN A 384 -33.08 -26.46 -4.42
C GLN A 384 -32.39 -25.12 -4.13
N ILE A 385 -33.16 -24.19 -3.58
CA ILE A 385 -32.67 -22.89 -3.11
C ILE A 385 -31.66 -23.12 -1.98
N PRO A 386 -30.41 -22.64 -2.11
CA PRO A 386 -29.41 -22.77 -1.04
C PRO A 386 -29.82 -21.97 0.20
N CYS A 387 -29.54 -22.51 1.39
CA CYS A 387 -29.89 -21.83 2.64
C CYS A 387 -29.06 -20.55 2.82
N GLY A 388 -29.69 -19.47 3.27
CA GLY A 388 -29.08 -18.14 3.32
C GLY A 388 -29.29 -17.28 2.07
N LEU A 389 -29.91 -17.83 1.01
CA LEU A 389 -30.25 -17.05 -0.19
C LEU A 389 -31.35 -16.01 0.09
N GLU A 390 -32.28 -16.35 0.97
CA GLU A 390 -33.36 -15.47 1.40
C GLU A 390 -32.87 -14.40 2.39
N LEU A 391 -33.59 -13.27 2.42
CA LEU A 391 -33.31 -12.15 3.30
C LEU A 391 -33.51 -12.55 4.77
N ASN A 392 -32.59 -12.11 5.63
CA ASN A 392 -32.62 -12.23 7.08
C ASN A 392 -32.61 -13.67 7.62
N ILE A 393 -32.26 -14.66 6.80
CA ILE A 393 -31.94 -16.01 7.26
C ILE A 393 -30.59 -15.98 7.96
N ILE A 394 -30.53 -16.54 9.17
CA ILE A 394 -29.30 -16.69 9.97
C ILE A 394 -28.77 -18.13 9.87
N PRO A 395 -27.46 -18.36 10.08
CA PRO A 395 -26.86 -19.69 9.97
C PRO A 395 -27.55 -20.79 10.78
N GLU A 396 -28.04 -20.49 11.98
CA GLU A 396 -28.67 -21.47 12.88
C GLU A 396 -30.01 -22.01 12.37
N GLN A 397 -30.60 -21.34 11.37
CA GLN A 397 -31.81 -21.80 10.67
C GLN A 397 -31.50 -22.72 9.50
N CYS A 398 -30.21 -22.83 9.14
CA CYS A 398 -29.73 -23.73 8.12
C CYS A 398 -29.29 -25.05 8.75
N GLU A 399 -29.58 -26.16 8.08
CA GLU A 399 -28.97 -27.43 8.44
C GLU A 399 -27.46 -27.31 8.20
N TYR A 400 -26.68 -27.46 9.26
CA TYR A 400 -25.23 -27.44 9.17
C TYR A 400 -24.78 -28.70 8.46
N ILE A 401 -24.49 -28.56 7.18
CA ILE A 401 -23.68 -29.53 6.45
C ILE A 401 -22.25 -29.22 6.85
N GLU A 402 -21.56 -30.17 7.48
CA GLU A 402 -20.10 -30.13 7.66
C GLU A 402 -19.47 -29.98 6.28
N ASP A 403 -19.23 -28.73 5.88
CA ASP A 403 -18.16 -28.47 4.96
C ASP A 403 -16.89 -28.82 5.73
N GLU A 404 -16.12 -29.79 5.21
CA GLU A 404 -14.71 -29.84 5.54
C GLU A 404 -14.16 -28.45 5.18
N ASP A 405 -14.07 -27.56 6.17
CA ASP A 405 -13.38 -26.28 6.07
C ASP A 405 -11.92 -26.58 5.72
N LYS A 406 -11.66 -26.78 4.43
CA LYS A 406 -10.30 -26.90 3.88
C LYS A 406 -9.51 -25.61 4.10
N ASP A 407 -10.16 -24.56 4.56
CA ASP A 407 -9.54 -23.35 5.12
C ASP A 407 -8.55 -23.70 6.26
N GLN A 408 -8.77 -24.78 7.02
CA GLN A 408 -7.79 -25.29 8.00
C GLN A 408 -6.64 -26.10 7.38
N GLU A 409 -6.86 -26.82 6.27
CA GLU A 409 -5.75 -27.47 5.54
C GLU A 409 -4.86 -26.45 4.81
N CYS A 410 -5.39 -25.28 4.45
CA CYS A 410 -4.62 -24.16 3.89
C CYS A 410 -3.99 -23.22 4.91
N GLN A 411 -4.12 -23.52 6.20
CA GLN A 411 -3.19 -23.03 7.21
C GLN A 411 -1.85 -23.78 7.22
N GLN A 412 -1.51 -24.55 6.18
CA GLN A 412 -0.11 -24.61 5.80
C GLN A 412 0.28 -23.26 5.23
N LYS A 413 0.57 -22.32 6.14
CA LYS A 413 1.49 -21.21 5.92
C LYS A 413 2.48 -21.67 4.87
N CYS A 414 2.66 -20.92 3.78
CA CYS A 414 3.87 -21.10 3.02
C CYS A 414 5.03 -20.99 4.04
N VAL A 415 5.66 -22.12 4.38
CA VAL A 415 6.79 -22.17 5.29
C VAL A 415 7.99 -22.19 4.37
N PRO A 416 8.53 -21.01 4.01
CA PRO A 416 9.69 -20.95 3.15
C PRO A 416 10.81 -21.78 3.77
N THR A 417 11.60 -22.40 2.90
CA THR A 417 12.90 -22.98 3.27
C THR A 417 14.00 -21.98 2.90
N LEU A 418 15.24 -22.22 3.32
CA LEU A 418 16.41 -21.40 2.96
C LEU A 418 16.55 -21.12 1.45
N ILE A 419 15.94 -21.95 0.60
CA ILE A 419 16.06 -21.90 -0.86
C ILE A 419 14.76 -21.55 -1.58
N THR A 420 13.64 -21.33 -0.86
CA THR A 420 12.36 -20.98 -1.48
C THR A 420 12.46 -19.56 -2.07
N PRO A 421 12.31 -19.37 -3.40
CA PRO A 421 12.36 -18.06 -4.03
C PRO A 421 11.35 -17.06 -3.42
N ILE A 422 11.74 -15.78 -3.28
CA ILE A 422 10.88 -14.74 -2.69
C ILE A 422 9.60 -14.49 -3.52
N ASN A 423 9.69 -14.64 -4.84
CA ASN A 423 8.56 -14.52 -5.74
C ASN A 423 7.57 -15.70 -5.67
N GLU A 424 7.99 -16.83 -5.09
CA GLU A 424 7.14 -18.01 -4.84
C GLU A 424 6.47 -17.90 -3.46
N CYS A 425 7.18 -17.34 -2.48
CA CYS A 425 6.68 -17.19 -1.12
C CYS A 425 7.18 -15.87 -0.52
N GLY A 426 6.28 -14.93 -0.23
CA GLY A 426 6.65 -13.67 0.42
C GLY A 426 7.37 -13.89 1.76
N CYS A 427 8.07 -12.86 2.27
CA CYS A 427 8.79 -13.00 3.53
C CYS A 427 7.85 -13.21 4.72
N LEU A 428 8.13 -14.21 5.57
CA LEU A 428 7.42 -14.39 6.83
C LEU A 428 7.71 -13.21 7.78
N THR A 429 6.67 -12.72 8.44
CA THR A 429 6.77 -11.68 9.48
C THR A 429 7.54 -12.11 10.73
N VAL A 430 7.70 -13.43 10.96
CA VAL A 430 8.45 -13.99 12.09
C VAL A 430 9.19 -15.25 11.63
N ASN A 431 10.50 -15.32 11.92
CA ASN A 431 11.36 -16.49 11.70
C ASN A 431 11.38 -17.02 10.25
N ASP A 432 11.45 -16.12 9.25
CA ASP A 432 11.75 -16.56 7.88
C ASP A 432 13.18 -17.13 7.82
N PRO A 433 13.39 -18.37 7.34
CA PRO A 433 14.72 -18.96 7.27
C PRO A 433 15.60 -18.34 6.18
N ARG A 434 15.05 -17.57 5.25
CA ARG A 434 15.81 -16.96 4.15
C ARG A 434 16.47 -15.67 4.63
N GLN A 435 17.75 -15.54 4.33
CA GLN A 435 18.57 -14.44 4.82
C GLN A 435 18.11 -13.06 4.32
N GLU A 436 17.52 -13.02 3.12
CA GLU A 436 16.94 -11.82 2.50
C GLU A 436 15.61 -11.39 3.14
N CYS A 437 14.92 -12.32 3.85
CA CYS A 437 13.63 -12.11 4.48
C CYS A 437 13.70 -12.00 6.01
N LYS A 438 14.90 -12.04 6.60
CA LYS A 438 15.08 -11.83 8.03
C LYS A 438 14.74 -10.38 8.37
N GLN A 439 13.47 -10.14 8.71
CA GLN A 439 13.08 -8.93 9.39
C GLN A 439 13.73 -8.96 10.77
N VAL A 440 14.58 -7.97 11.03
CA VAL A 440 15.05 -7.64 12.36
C VAL A 440 13.81 -7.36 13.19
N CYS A 441 13.50 -8.27 14.12
CA CYS A 441 12.37 -8.27 15.06
C CYS A 441 11.82 -6.87 15.36
N ILE A 442 10.50 -6.64 15.24
CA ILE A 442 9.85 -5.42 15.76
C ILE A 442 9.55 -5.66 17.25
N PRO A 443 10.24 -5.01 18.20
CA PRO A 443 10.02 -5.26 19.61
C PRO A 443 8.73 -4.62 20.09
N LYS A 444 7.98 -5.35 20.92
CA LYS A 444 6.95 -4.79 21.80
C LYS A 444 7.54 -4.63 23.20
N LYS A 445 6.86 -3.88 24.07
CA LYS A 445 7.31 -3.57 25.44
C LYS A 445 7.80 -4.80 26.23
N ASP A 446 7.20 -5.97 25.95
CA ASP A 446 7.46 -7.23 26.67
C ASP A 446 8.22 -8.27 25.83
N SER A 447 8.75 -7.90 24.65
CA SER A 447 9.52 -8.83 23.82
C SER A 447 10.82 -9.25 24.52
N LEU A 448 11.17 -10.54 24.44
CA LEU A 448 12.43 -11.06 24.98
C LEU A 448 13.64 -10.52 24.20
N ILE A 449 14.76 -10.33 24.88
CA ILE A 449 16.04 -9.90 24.28
C ILE A 449 16.89 -11.14 24.03
N ASN A 450 17.24 -11.43 22.78
CA ASN A 450 18.07 -12.57 22.38
C ASN A 450 18.82 -12.28 21.07
N GLU A 451 19.56 -13.26 20.54
CA GLU A 451 20.37 -13.11 19.32
C GLU A 451 19.55 -12.79 18.07
N ASP A 452 18.26 -13.16 18.04
CA ASP A 452 17.33 -12.89 16.94
C ASP A 452 16.52 -11.58 17.12
N CYS A 453 16.53 -10.99 18.33
CA CYS A 453 15.90 -9.70 18.66
C CYS A 453 16.75 -8.89 19.66
N PRO A 454 17.94 -8.42 19.26
CA PRO A 454 18.79 -7.60 20.11
C PRO A 454 18.13 -6.23 20.40
N CYS A 455 18.65 -5.50 21.38
CA CYS A 455 18.20 -4.14 21.67
C CYS A 455 18.50 -3.19 20.50
N PHE A 456 17.52 -2.39 20.08
CA PHE A 456 17.73 -1.38 19.04
C PHE A 456 18.31 -0.09 19.61
N LEU A 457 19.20 0.54 18.85
CA LEU A 457 19.88 1.78 19.21
C LEU A 457 18.93 2.99 19.28
N ILE A 458 17.76 2.93 18.64
CA ILE A 458 16.74 3.99 18.62
C ILE A 458 15.35 3.35 18.67
N GLY A 459 14.47 3.87 19.53
CA GLY A 459 13.03 3.56 19.51
C GLY A 459 12.62 2.19 20.04
N ASP A 460 13.50 1.46 20.75
CA ASP A 460 13.13 0.18 21.35
C ASP A 460 12.16 0.39 22.54
N PRO A 461 10.93 -0.18 22.49
CA PRO A 461 9.93 0.02 23.53
C PRO A 461 10.21 -0.80 24.80
N ARG A 462 11.18 -1.72 24.78
CA ARG A 462 11.56 -2.53 25.95
C ARG A 462 12.37 -1.70 26.92
N ALA A 463 11.92 -1.61 28.17
CA ALA A 463 12.57 -0.79 29.20
C ALA A 463 14.05 -1.19 29.45
N ALA A 464 14.38 -2.47 29.30
CA ALA A 464 15.74 -2.98 29.42
C ALA A 464 16.69 -2.57 28.28
N CYS A 465 16.14 -2.15 27.13
CA CYS A 465 16.89 -1.72 25.94
C CYS A 465 17.01 -0.20 25.80
N LYS A 466 16.31 0.58 26.65
CA LYS A 466 16.47 2.04 26.67
C LYS A 466 17.85 2.38 27.23
N LYS A 467 18.77 2.78 26.35
CA LYS A 467 19.94 3.59 26.74
C LYS A 467 19.80 5.00 26.17
N LEU A 468 20.12 5.94 27.08
CA LEU A 468 20.26 7.39 27.00
C LEU A 468 19.91 8.06 25.67
N CYS A 469 19.03 9.07 25.75
CA CYS A 469 18.80 10.07 24.71
C CYS A 469 20.14 10.57 24.10
N ILE A 470 20.11 10.97 22.82
CA ILE A 470 21.15 11.83 22.24
C ILE A 470 20.64 13.27 22.41
N PRO A 471 21.17 14.05 23.37
CA PRO A 471 20.73 15.42 23.59
C PRO A 471 21.18 16.34 22.46
N ASP A 472 20.34 17.32 22.12
CA ASP A 472 20.74 18.52 21.38
C ASP A 472 20.82 19.73 22.33
N LYS A 473 21.10 20.93 21.81
CA LYS A 473 21.24 22.15 22.63
C LYS A 473 19.98 22.55 23.40
N GLU A 474 18.81 22.09 22.97
CA GLU A 474 17.49 22.50 23.49
C GLU A 474 16.88 21.40 24.39
N THR A 475 17.49 20.21 24.46
CA THR A 475 17.00 19.07 25.22
C THR A 475 17.16 19.30 26.73
N GLU A 476 16.08 19.25 27.51
CA GLU A 476 16.15 19.45 28.98
C GLU A 476 16.88 18.30 29.70
N VAL A 477 17.60 18.61 30.78
CA VAL A 477 18.28 17.62 31.64
C VAL A 477 17.29 17.06 32.66
N ASN A 478 17.01 15.76 32.62
CA ASN A 478 16.15 15.06 33.58
C ASN A 478 16.57 13.59 33.74
N ASP A 479 15.89 12.85 34.61
CA ASP A 479 16.21 11.44 34.92
C ASP A 479 16.16 10.49 33.72
N GLN A 480 15.49 10.90 32.63
CA GLN A 480 15.39 10.14 31.37
C GLN A 480 16.45 10.57 30.34
N CYS A 481 17.13 11.70 30.57
CA CYS A 481 18.12 12.29 29.69
C CYS A 481 19.22 13.03 30.49
N PRO A 482 20.01 12.31 31.34
CA PRO A 482 21.09 12.92 32.10
C PRO A 482 22.23 13.38 31.18
N CYS A 483 23.16 14.17 31.71
CA CYS A 483 24.32 14.64 30.96
C CYS A 483 25.17 13.50 30.41
N LEU A 484 25.60 13.60 29.15
CA LEU A 484 26.57 12.68 28.56
C LEU A 484 27.96 12.94 29.14
N ASP A 485 28.69 11.87 29.42
CA ASP A 485 30.05 11.94 29.97
C ASP A 485 31.06 12.58 29.00
N ILE A 486 30.78 12.56 27.69
CA ILE A 486 31.62 13.15 26.63
C ILE A 486 30.73 13.79 25.56
N GLY A 487 31.05 15.02 25.16
CA GLY A 487 30.48 15.65 23.96
C GLY A 487 29.01 16.08 24.06
N ASP A 488 28.47 16.24 25.28
CA ASP A 488 27.11 16.76 25.47
C ASP A 488 27.00 18.19 24.91
N PRO A 489 26.08 18.47 23.96
CA PRO A 489 25.93 19.79 23.37
C PRO A 489 25.23 20.80 24.29
N ARG A 490 24.63 20.37 25.41
CA ARG A 490 23.94 21.22 26.38
C ARG A 490 24.95 21.95 27.27
N SER A 491 24.77 23.26 27.43
CA SER A 491 25.67 24.12 28.21
C SER A 491 25.79 23.70 29.68
N GLU A 492 24.73 23.11 30.22
CA GLU A 492 24.62 22.70 31.63
C GLU A 492 25.37 21.39 31.92
N CYS A 493 25.72 20.63 30.88
CA CYS A 493 26.31 19.29 30.96
C CYS A 493 27.80 19.22 30.61
N LYS A 494 28.44 20.35 30.30
CA LYS A 494 29.87 20.38 29.94
C LYS A 494 30.78 20.11 31.14
N LYS A 495 31.37 18.92 31.19
CA LYS A 495 32.63 18.67 31.91
C LYS A 495 33.65 17.97 31.00
N LEU A 496 34.92 18.38 31.19
CA LEU A 496 36.19 17.83 30.68
C LEU A 496 36.52 18.12 29.20
N CYS A 497 37.53 18.98 29.04
CA CYS A 497 38.25 19.31 27.80
C CYS A 497 38.82 18.05 27.09
N ILE A 498 39.12 18.15 25.79
CA ILE A 498 40.07 17.27 25.10
C ILE A 498 41.41 18.02 25.05
N PRO A 499 42.44 17.62 25.81
CA PRO A 499 43.72 18.31 25.83
C PRO A 499 44.57 17.98 24.60
N ASP A 500 45.25 18.98 24.06
CA ASP A 500 46.38 18.82 23.15
C ASP A 500 47.73 19.00 23.89
N LYS A 501 48.85 18.96 23.15
CA LYS A 501 50.19 19.08 23.75
C LYS A 501 50.44 20.42 24.46
N GLU A 502 49.68 21.47 24.15
CA GLU A 502 49.86 22.83 24.70
C GLU A 502 48.78 23.21 25.73
N THR A 503 47.78 22.34 25.96
CA THR A 503 46.68 22.60 26.89
C THR A 503 47.14 22.49 28.36
N GLU A 504 47.09 23.58 29.12
CA GLU A 504 47.51 23.58 30.54
C GLU A 504 46.69 22.61 31.42
N VAL A 505 47.36 21.96 32.38
CA VAL A 505 46.70 21.08 33.36
C VAL A 505 46.13 21.94 34.50
N ASN A 506 44.81 21.91 34.69
CA ASN A 506 44.12 22.59 35.79
C ASN A 506 42.86 21.81 36.24
N ASP A 507 42.14 22.31 37.24
CA ASP A 507 40.97 21.65 37.81
C ASP A 507 39.80 21.43 36.82
N GLN A 508 39.80 22.15 35.70
CA GLN A 508 38.82 21.98 34.61
C GLN A 508 39.35 21.07 33.48
N CYS A 509 40.65 20.76 33.48
CA CYS A 509 41.33 19.96 32.46
C CYS A 509 42.49 19.10 33.04
N PRO A 510 42.20 18.16 33.96
CA PRO A 510 43.21 17.30 34.59
C PRO A 510 43.84 16.30 33.59
N CYS A 511 44.93 15.65 33.99
CA CYS A 511 45.59 14.61 33.19
C CYS A 511 44.65 13.43 32.88
N LEU A 512 44.66 12.94 31.63
CA LEU A 512 43.96 11.73 31.24
C LEU A 512 44.75 10.48 31.66
N ASP A 513 44.04 9.43 32.08
CA ASP A 513 44.65 8.21 32.60
C ASP A 513 45.35 7.35 31.54
N ILE A 514 45.00 7.48 30.25
CA ILE A 514 45.64 6.78 29.13
C ILE A 514 45.74 7.74 27.94
N GLY A 515 46.93 7.81 27.33
CA GLY A 515 47.11 8.49 26.04
C GLY A 515 47.09 10.02 26.09
N ASP A 516 47.23 10.64 27.26
CA ASP A 516 47.36 12.10 27.37
C ASP A 516 48.57 12.59 26.55
N PRO A 517 48.38 13.52 25.59
CA PRO A 517 49.46 14.00 24.75
C PRO A 517 50.49 14.87 25.48
N ARG A 518 50.16 15.37 26.68
CA ARG A 518 51.00 16.26 27.50
C ARG A 518 52.05 15.45 28.24
N SER A 519 53.31 15.89 28.19
CA SER A 519 54.45 15.17 28.78
C SER A 519 54.35 14.98 30.29
N GLU A 520 53.67 15.91 30.96
CA GLU A 520 53.50 15.95 32.42
C GLU A 520 52.58 14.83 32.95
N CYS A 521 51.78 14.22 32.07
CA CYS A 521 50.74 13.24 32.41
C CYS A 521 51.12 11.78 32.11
N LYS A 522 52.34 11.51 31.62
CA LYS A 522 52.78 10.14 31.29
C LYS A 522 53.22 9.35 32.53
N LYS A 523 52.45 8.34 32.93
CA LYS A 523 52.86 7.34 33.94
C LYS A 523 53.85 6.32 33.33
N LEU A 524 55.07 6.25 33.87
CA LEU A 524 56.09 5.24 33.56
C LEU A 524 55.61 3.86 34.02
N CYS A 525 55.17 2.97 33.11
CA CYS A 525 55.03 1.53 33.35
C CYS A 525 54.76 0.75 32.04
N ILE A 526 55.78 0.54 31.21
CA ILE A 526 55.91 -0.70 30.42
C ILE A 526 57.34 -1.20 30.69
N PRO A 527 57.53 -2.39 31.31
CA PRO A 527 58.84 -3.01 31.42
C PRO A 527 59.20 -3.67 30.08
N ASP A 528 60.27 -3.19 29.45
CA ASP A 528 60.93 -3.89 28.36
C ASP A 528 61.78 -5.04 28.90
N LYS A 529 61.90 -6.06 28.06
CA LYS A 529 62.40 -7.40 28.34
C LYS A 529 63.92 -7.45 28.44
N GLU A 530 64.52 -6.83 29.45
CA GLU A 530 65.91 -7.11 29.87
C GLU A 530 66.04 -6.98 31.40
N THR A 531 65.92 -8.12 32.09
CA THR A 531 66.47 -8.28 33.43
C THR A 531 67.76 -9.08 33.29
N GLU A 532 68.92 -8.44 33.46
CA GLU A 532 70.08 -9.12 34.03
C GLU A 532 70.22 -8.73 35.50
N VAL A 533 70.56 -9.75 36.27
CA VAL A 533 70.52 -9.86 37.72
C VAL A 533 71.75 -9.20 38.36
N ASN A 534 71.55 -8.50 39.48
CA ASN A 534 72.41 -8.60 40.66
C ASN A 534 71.62 -8.36 41.94
#